data_AF-A0A819FF83-F1
#
_entry.id   AF-A0A819FF83-F1
#
_cell.length_a   1.000
_cell.length_b   1.000
_cell.length_c   1.000
_cell.angle_alpha   90.00
_cell.angle_beta   90.00
_cell.angle_gamma   90.00
#
_symmetry.space_group_name_H-M   'P 1'
#
loop_
_entity.id
_entity.type
_entity.pdbx_description
1 polymer ?
#
loop_
_entity_poly.entity_id
_entity_poly.type
_entity_poly.pdbx_seq_one_letter_code
_entity_poly.pdbx_strand_id
1 'polypeptide(L)'
;MLVFVATDAEATNADDMSDLTTLENVMWNKRDAETTHVMFLLCNDSEASVKLLSKWDREMDHVDLLDDFLTEKDKVRKQHGQEYPFNYGEYIMKAILGAIDEEFDSLGEYDE
;
A
#
# COMPACT_ATOMS: atom_id res chain seq x y z
N MET A 1 15.80 -4.37 -0.61
CA MET A 1 15.58 -3.19 -1.48
C MET A 1 14.14 -2.77 -1.30
N LEU A 2 13.86 -1.47 -1.13
CA LEU A 2 12.50 -0.95 -1.06
C LEU A 2 12.18 -0.21 -2.36
N VAL A 3 11.06 -0.58 -2.99
CA VAL A 3 10.50 0.12 -4.16
C VAL A 3 9.29 0.89 -3.69
N PHE A 4 9.31 2.20 -3.90
CA PHE A 4 8.23 3.10 -3.53
C PHE A 4 7.46 3.53 -4.77
N VAL A 5 6.15 3.24 -4.81
CA VAL A 5 5.27 3.59 -5.93
C VAL A 5 4.18 4.52 -5.44
N ALA A 6 4.35 5.83 -5.64
CA ALA A 6 3.28 6.78 -5.43
C ALA A 6 2.48 6.93 -6.72
N THR A 7 1.18 6.61 -6.70
CA THR A 7 0.35 6.57 -7.91
C THR A 7 -1.02 7.23 -7.71
N ASP A 8 -1.47 7.95 -8.72
CA ASP A 8 -2.79 8.60 -8.79
C ASP A 8 -3.71 7.95 -9.83
N ALA A 9 -3.26 6.90 -10.54
CA ALA A 9 -4.02 6.24 -11.60
C ALA A 9 -3.75 4.73 -11.69
N GLU A 10 -4.56 4.05 -12.50
CA GLU A 10 -4.32 2.65 -12.87
C GLU A 10 -3.04 2.52 -13.71
N ALA A 11 -2.37 1.36 -13.61
CA ALA A 11 -1.21 1.07 -14.45
C ALA A 11 -1.63 1.01 -15.92
N THR A 12 -1.00 1.84 -16.76
CA THR A 12 -1.19 1.84 -18.21
C THR A 12 0.08 1.40 -18.94
N ASN A 13 -0.08 0.94 -20.18
CA ASN A 13 1.03 0.67 -21.09
C ASN A 13 1.43 1.94 -21.86
N ALA A 14 2.40 1.79 -22.78
CA ALA A 14 2.92 2.89 -23.60
C ALA A 14 1.88 3.54 -24.54
N ASP A 15 0.72 2.90 -24.73
CA ASP A 15 -0.39 3.40 -25.54
C ASP A 15 -1.53 3.97 -24.66
N ASP A 16 -1.27 4.25 -23.38
CA ASP A 16 -2.22 4.73 -22.37
C ASP A 16 -3.42 3.79 -22.12
N MET A 17 -3.29 2.51 -22.49
CA MET A 17 -4.30 1.50 -22.17
C MET A 17 -3.99 0.83 -20.84
N SER A 18 -5.02 0.57 -20.02
CA SER A 18 -4.88 -0.17 -18.76
C SER A 18 -4.16 -1.52 -18.99
N ASP A 19 -3.08 -1.74 -18.25
CA ASP A 19 -2.21 -2.92 -18.36
C ASP A 19 -1.85 -3.47 -16.98
N LEU A 20 -2.90 -3.65 -16.16
CA LEU A 20 -2.81 -4.25 -14.84
C LEU A 20 -2.25 -5.68 -14.88
N THR A 21 -2.56 -6.45 -15.94
CA THR A 21 -2.08 -7.83 -16.10
C THR A 21 -0.55 -7.90 -16.14
N THR A 22 0.09 -6.97 -16.85
CA THR A 22 1.55 -6.96 -16.95
C THR A 22 2.19 -6.60 -15.61
N LEU A 23 1.64 -5.59 -14.91
CA LEU A 23 2.12 -5.22 -13.58
C LEU A 23 1.91 -6.37 -12.58
N GLU A 24 0.74 -7.00 -12.59
CA GLU A 24 0.43 -8.15 -11.75
C GLU A 24 1.42 -9.30 -11.98
N ASN A 25 1.74 -9.60 -13.24
CA ASN A 25 2.74 -10.60 -13.58
C ASN A 25 4.16 -10.22 -13.11
N VAL A 26 4.51 -8.93 -13.09
CA VAL A 26 5.78 -8.48 -12.50
C VAL A 26 5.77 -8.75 -10.99
N MET A 27 4.70 -8.38 -10.29
CA MET A 27 4.59 -8.52 -8.84
C MET A 27 4.59 -9.98 -8.37
N TRP A 28 3.86 -10.86 -9.07
CA TRP A 28 3.76 -12.28 -8.73
C TRP A 28 4.94 -13.12 -9.19
N ASN A 29 5.40 -12.91 -10.42
CA ASN A 29 6.26 -13.89 -11.10
C ASN A 29 7.69 -13.42 -11.36
N LYS A 30 7.96 -12.12 -11.24
CA LYS A 30 9.29 -11.55 -11.56
C LYS A 30 9.96 -10.85 -10.40
N ARG A 31 9.20 -10.24 -9.50
CA ARG A 31 9.70 -9.65 -8.26
C ARG A 31 10.31 -10.76 -7.41
N ASP A 32 11.50 -10.51 -6.89
CA ASP A 32 12.10 -11.34 -5.85
C ASP A 32 11.58 -10.88 -4.48
N ALA A 33 10.55 -11.55 -3.97
CA ALA A 33 9.87 -11.17 -2.74
C ALA A 33 10.77 -11.22 -1.50
N GLU A 34 11.83 -12.06 -1.50
CA GLU A 34 12.76 -12.17 -0.38
C GLU A 34 13.66 -10.94 -0.23
N THR A 35 13.86 -10.18 -1.32
CA THR A 35 14.81 -9.07 -1.34
C THR A 35 14.20 -7.74 -1.79
N THR A 36 12.98 -7.76 -2.32
CA THR A 36 12.30 -6.59 -2.91
C THR A 36 10.94 -6.35 -2.25
N HIS A 37 10.94 -5.41 -1.32
CA HIS A 37 9.75 -4.91 -0.65
C HIS A 37 9.12 -3.80 -1.52
N VAL A 38 7.79 -3.75 -1.58
CA VAL A 38 7.07 -2.77 -2.40
C VAL A 38 6.05 -2.04 -1.55
N MET A 39 6.15 -0.72 -1.51
CA MET A 39 5.15 0.14 -0.89
C MET A 39 4.39 0.88 -1.98
N PHE A 40 3.07 0.73 -2.00
CA PHE A 40 2.17 1.54 -2.81
C PHE A 40 1.59 2.68 -1.97
N LEU A 41 1.78 3.91 -2.43
CA LEU A 41 1.12 5.07 -1.87
C LEU A 41 0.00 5.52 -2.82
N LEU A 42 -1.25 5.32 -2.40
CA LEU A 42 -2.42 5.74 -3.15
C LEU A 42 -2.64 7.25 -3.00
N CYS A 43 -2.67 7.94 -4.14
CA CYS A 43 -2.97 9.37 -4.24
C CYS A 43 -4.34 9.61 -4.91
N ASN A 44 -5.21 8.60 -4.94
CA ASN A 44 -6.56 8.68 -5.53
C ASN A 44 -7.59 7.90 -4.71
N ASP A 45 -8.87 8.20 -4.94
CA ASP A 45 -10.01 7.52 -4.31
C ASP A 45 -10.70 6.54 -5.28
N SER A 46 -9.97 6.01 -6.27
CA SER A 46 -10.54 5.07 -7.24
C SER A 46 -10.83 3.74 -6.55
N GLU A 47 -12.12 3.41 -6.38
CA GLU A 47 -12.55 2.16 -5.73
C GLU A 47 -11.92 0.92 -6.38
N ALA A 48 -11.73 0.94 -7.70
CA ALA A 48 -11.08 -0.16 -8.43
C ALA A 48 -9.59 -0.29 -8.07
N SER A 49 -8.87 0.82 -7.98
CA SER A 49 -7.44 0.85 -7.64
C SER A 49 -7.21 0.45 -6.19
N VAL A 50 -8.00 1.02 -5.27
CA VAL A 50 -7.99 0.68 -3.84
C VAL A 50 -8.23 -0.82 -3.67
N LYS A 51 -9.31 -1.35 -4.24
CA LYS A 51 -9.67 -2.77 -4.11
C LYS A 51 -8.61 -3.72 -4.65
N LEU A 52 -7.99 -3.39 -5.78
CA LEU A 52 -6.93 -4.21 -6.36
C LEU A 52 -5.67 -4.19 -5.48
N LEU A 53 -5.20 -3.01 -5.09
CA LEU A 53 -3.97 -2.88 -4.33
C LEU A 53 -4.14 -3.43 -2.91
N SER A 54 -5.29 -3.24 -2.28
CA SER A 54 -5.61 -3.86 -0.98
C SER A 54 -5.66 -5.38 -1.07
N LYS A 55 -5.99 -5.95 -2.24
CA LYS A 55 -5.89 -7.39 -2.46
C LYS A 55 -4.42 -7.83 -2.50
N TRP A 56 -3.54 -7.06 -3.15
CA TRP A 56 -2.12 -7.40 -3.27
C TRP A 56 -1.39 -7.30 -1.93
N ASP A 57 -1.64 -6.22 -1.18
CA ASP A 57 -1.24 -6.04 0.21
C ASP A 57 -1.49 -7.30 1.06
N ARG A 58 -2.73 -7.83 1.02
CA ARG A 58 -3.11 -9.04 1.77
C ARG A 58 -2.54 -10.36 1.23
N GLU A 59 -2.29 -10.46 -0.07
CA GLU A 59 -1.98 -11.74 -0.73
C GLU A 59 -0.49 -11.92 -1.06
N MET A 60 0.30 -10.84 -1.09
CA MET A 60 1.70 -10.85 -1.53
C MET A 60 2.64 -10.51 -0.40
N ASP A 61 3.64 -11.37 -0.17
CA ASP A 61 4.69 -11.10 0.81
C ASP A 61 5.40 -9.77 0.52
N HIS A 62 5.62 -8.97 1.57
CA HIS A 62 6.39 -7.72 1.52
C HIS A 62 5.84 -6.70 0.52
N VAL A 63 4.51 -6.66 0.36
CA VAL A 63 3.78 -5.57 -0.30
C VAL A 63 2.93 -4.89 0.77
N ASP A 64 2.98 -3.57 0.88
CA ASP A 64 2.04 -2.79 1.70
C ASP A 64 1.38 -1.71 0.82
N LEU A 65 0.17 -1.32 1.21
CA LEU A 65 -0.61 -0.24 0.65
C LEU A 65 -0.91 0.82 1.71
N LEU A 66 -0.41 2.03 1.47
CA LEU A 66 -0.72 3.21 2.27
C LEU A 66 -1.70 4.14 1.53
N ASP A 67 -2.80 4.47 2.19
CA ASP A 67 -3.74 5.52 1.75
C ASP A 67 -3.20 6.92 2.09
N ASP A 68 -3.93 7.97 1.69
CA ASP A 68 -3.62 9.32 2.11
C ASP A 68 -3.67 9.49 3.65
N PHE A 69 -2.95 10.51 4.14
CA PHE A 69 -2.80 10.75 5.57
C PHE A 69 -4.12 10.82 6.36
N LEU A 70 -5.17 11.43 5.80
CA LEU A 70 -6.43 11.60 6.54
C LEU A 70 -7.18 10.26 6.64
N THR A 71 -7.25 9.53 5.53
CA THR A 71 -7.86 8.20 5.48
C THR A 71 -7.11 7.23 6.40
N GLU A 72 -5.78 7.21 6.31
CA GLU A 72 -4.94 6.34 7.13
C GLU A 72 -5.06 6.66 8.63
N LYS A 73 -5.03 7.95 8.97
CA LYS A 73 -5.23 8.40 10.34
C LYS A 73 -6.57 7.95 10.91
N ASP A 74 -7.63 8.01 10.10
CA ASP A 74 -8.94 7.56 10.51
C ASP A 74 -8.98 6.05 10.72
N LYS A 75 -8.32 5.24 9.88
CA LYS A 75 -8.19 3.79 10.08
C LYS A 75 -7.48 3.46 11.38
N VAL A 76 -6.27 3.98 11.58
CA VAL A 76 -5.46 3.78 12.80
C VAL A 76 -6.25 4.14 14.06
N ARG A 77 -6.96 5.28 14.05
CA ARG A 77 -7.76 5.72 15.19
C ARG A 77 -9.01 4.90 15.43
N LYS A 78 -9.61 4.33 14.38
CA LYS A 78 -10.73 3.42 14.59
C LYS A 78 -10.27 2.10 15.20
N GLN A 79 -9.05 1.63 14.91
CA GLN A 79 -8.45 0.42 15.49
C GLN A 79 -7.92 0.63 16.92
N HIS A 80 -7.15 1.69 17.15
CA HIS A 80 -6.45 1.93 18.41
C HIS A 80 -7.11 2.94 19.35
N GLY A 81 -8.20 3.59 18.89
CA GLY A 81 -8.95 4.60 19.65
C GLY A 81 -8.74 6.03 19.14
N GLN A 82 -9.76 6.87 19.32
CA GLN A 82 -9.81 8.23 18.74
C GLN A 82 -8.72 9.18 19.25
N GLU A 83 -8.16 8.89 20.42
CA GLU A 83 -7.06 9.65 21.02
C GLU A 83 -5.67 9.14 20.60
N TYR A 84 -5.59 8.08 19.78
CA TYR A 84 -4.32 7.53 19.34
C TYR A 84 -3.49 8.59 18.59
N PRO A 85 -2.22 8.80 18.99
CA PRO A 85 -1.35 9.81 18.38
C PRO A 85 -0.82 9.31 17.04
N PHE A 86 -1.54 9.64 15.97
CA PHE A 86 -1.09 9.44 14.60
C PHE A 86 -0.91 10.79 13.91
N ASN A 87 0.35 11.19 13.73
CA ASN A 87 0.79 12.42 13.07
C ASN A 87 1.62 12.09 11.81
N TYR A 88 2.12 13.12 11.14
CA TYR A 88 2.86 12.94 9.89
C TYR A 88 4.15 12.13 10.05
N GLY A 89 4.77 12.15 11.23
CA GLY A 89 5.93 11.33 11.54
C GLY A 89 5.59 9.84 11.50
N GLU A 90 4.55 9.41 12.23
CA GLU A 90 4.12 8.00 12.21
C GLU A 90 3.63 7.59 10.82
N TYR A 91 2.95 8.49 10.11
CA TYR A 91 2.53 8.24 8.73
C TYR A 91 3.73 8.00 7.80
N ILE A 92 4.77 8.83 7.85
CA ILE A 92 5.99 8.64 7.05
C ILE A 92 6.70 7.34 7.46
N MET A 93 6.72 7.02 8.75
CA MET A 93 7.32 5.78 9.23
C MET A 93 6.58 4.55 8.70
N LYS A 94 5.24 4.54 8.74
CA LYS A 94 4.43 3.48 8.11
C LYS A 94 4.70 3.41 6.61
N ALA A 95 4.78 4.56 5.93
CA ALA A 95 5.10 4.61 4.50
C ALA A 95 6.47 3.94 4.21
N ILE A 96 7.49 4.14 5.03
CA ILE A 96 8.83 3.59 4.79
C ILE A 96 8.95 2.13 5.24
N LEU A 97 8.28 1.77 6.35
CA LEU A 97 8.51 0.51 7.04
C LEU A 97 7.40 -0.51 6.88
N GLY A 98 6.18 -0.14 6.47
CA GLY A 98 5.06 -1.07 6.49
C GLY A 98 5.29 -2.33 5.65
N ALA A 99 5.80 -2.19 4.42
CA ALA A 99 6.19 -3.34 3.59
C ALA A 99 7.40 -4.17 4.12
N ILE A 100 8.03 -3.75 5.21
CA ILE A 100 9.26 -4.35 5.80
C ILE A 100 9.01 -4.89 7.20
N ASP A 101 8.17 -4.23 7.99
CA ASP A 101 7.98 -4.45 9.42
C ASP A 101 6.47 -4.55 9.74
N GLU A 102 6.08 -5.75 10.17
CA GLU A 102 4.70 -6.15 10.45
C GLU A 102 4.01 -5.30 11.54
N GLU A 103 4.78 -4.71 12.47
CA GLU A 103 4.20 -3.79 13.47
C GLU A 103 3.68 -2.53 12.79
N PHE A 104 4.40 -2.02 11.78
CA PHE A 104 3.97 -0.83 11.03
C PHE A 104 2.87 -1.13 10.02
N ASP A 105 2.90 -2.31 9.40
CA ASP A 105 1.87 -2.84 8.51
C ASP A 105 0.50 -2.85 9.24
N SER A 106 0.46 -3.53 10.39
CA SER A 106 -0.78 -3.77 11.13
C SER A 106 -1.42 -2.57 11.85
N LEU A 107 -0.79 -1.38 11.86
CA LEU A 107 -1.26 -0.18 12.59
C LEU A 107 -2.63 0.36 12.14
N GLY A 108 -3.01 0.14 10.89
CA GLY A 108 -4.24 0.66 10.29
C GLY A 108 -5.07 -0.40 9.56
N GLU A 109 -4.64 -1.66 9.61
CA GLU A 109 -5.28 -2.76 8.92
C GLU A 109 -6.46 -3.33 9.72
N TYR A 110 -7.55 -3.60 9.00
CA TYR A 110 -8.67 -4.37 9.51
C TYR A 110 -8.61 -5.80 8.98
N ASP A 111 -8.73 -6.77 9.89
CA ASP A 111 -9.36 -8.04 9.57
C ASP A 111 -10.85 -7.76 9.27
N GLU A 112 -11.22 -7.59 7.99
CA GLU A 112 -12.63 -7.62 7.56
C GLU A 112 -13.18 -9.05 7.46
#